data_AF-A0A8X6VEX8-F1
#
_entry.id   AF-A0A8X6VEX8-F1
#
_cell.length_a   1.000
_cell.length_b   1.000
_cell.length_c   1.000
_cell.angle_alpha   90.00
_cell.angle_beta   90.00
_cell.angle_gamma   90.00
#
_symmetry.space_group_name_H-M   'P 1'
#
loop_
_entity.id
_entity.type
_entity.pdbx_description
1 polymer ?
#
loop_
_entity_poly.entity_id
_entity_poly.type
_entity_poly.pdbx_seq_one_letter_code
_entity_poly.pdbx_strand_id
1 'polypeptide(L)'
;MPHHGFYRPEKSTTKLRTVFNASSPSTSGKSLNSIQFNGGLVQEDLFSIMVHFRKHKYAFTTDIKKMFRMINIHPEQMCLQRILWKKGIREPIKTYELTTVTYGTVSAPYLATRTLKQLAMDEANNFPLAAPMVISDCYMDNILSGSESIEEVIELQHQLIEMFKTASS
;
A
#
# COMPACT_ATOMS: atom_id res chain seq x y z
N MET A 1 14.56 11.76 6.90
CA MET A 1 13.16 11.70 7.37
C MET A 1 13.10 11.36 8.86
N PRO A 2 12.60 12.28 9.71
CA PRO A 2 12.34 11.99 11.11
C PRO A 2 11.35 10.84 11.30
N HIS A 3 11.53 10.09 12.37
CA HIS A 3 10.62 9.01 12.74
C HIS A 3 10.58 8.80 14.24
N HIS A 4 9.50 8.19 14.72
CA HIS A 4 9.35 7.82 16.11
C HIS A 4 8.61 6.49 16.24
N GLY A 5 8.83 5.82 17.38
CA GLY A 5 8.05 4.66 17.77
C GLY A 5 6.71 5.11 18.34
N PHE A 6 5.63 4.53 17.84
CA PHE A 6 4.29 4.72 18.34
C PHE A 6 3.79 3.42 18.97
N TYR A 7 3.52 3.49 20.26
CA TYR A 7 3.10 2.36 21.08
C TYR A 7 1.70 2.64 21.65
N ARG A 8 0.77 1.70 21.48
CA ARG A 8 -0.58 1.76 22.05
C ARG A 8 -0.77 0.63 23.07
N PRO A 9 -0.60 0.90 24.38
CA PRO A 9 -0.66 -0.11 25.42
C PRO A 9 -2.09 -0.68 25.64
N GLU A 10 -3.12 0.07 25.29
CA GLU A 10 -4.54 -0.28 25.50
C GLU A 10 -5.07 -1.41 24.60
N LYS A 11 -4.29 -1.84 23.61
CA LYS A 11 -4.63 -2.96 22.73
C LYS A 11 -3.68 -4.11 23.00
N SER A 12 -4.23 -5.22 23.49
CA SER A 12 -3.53 -6.43 23.98
C SER A 12 -2.52 -7.06 23.01
N THR A 13 -2.53 -6.67 21.73
CA THR A 13 -1.72 -7.26 20.65
C THR A 13 -0.81 -6.29 19.90
N THR A 14 -0.69 -5.01 20.29
CA THR A 14 -0.03 -4.04 19.40
C THR A 14 1.51 -4.11 19.47
N LYS A 15 2.12 -4.66 18.41
CA LYS A 15 3.55 -4.45 18.11
C LYS A 15 3.85 -2.95 17.99
N LEU A 16 5.01 -2.51 18.50
CA LEU A 16 5.55 -1.16 18.27
C LEU A 16 5.52 -0.83 16.77
N ARG A 17 4.93 0.31 16.40
CA ARG A 17 4.88 0.77 15.01
C ARG A 17 5.81 1.96 14.85
N THR A 18 6.61 1.97 13.80
CA THR A 18 7.34 3.20 13.43
C THR A 18 6.36 4.15 12.75
N VAL A 19 6.53 5.45 12.94
CA VAL A 19 5.84 6.50 12.20
C VAL A 19 6.89 7.38 11.55
N PHE A 20 6.83 7.52 10.23
CA PHE A 20 7.72 8.40 9.48
C PHE A 20 7.04 9.73 9.21
N ASN A 21 7.77 10.84 9.40
CA ASN A 21 7.28 12.18 9.14
C ASN A 21 7.98 12.78 7.91
N ALA A 22 7.38 12.59 6.73
CA ALA A 22 7.87 13.18 5.48
C ALA A 22 7.48 14.66 5.32
N SER A 23 6.67 15.21 6.23
CA SER A 23 6.23 16.61 6.23
C SER A 23 7.15 17.52 7.06
N SER A 24 8.11 16.98 7.81
CA SER A 24 9.09 17.78 8.55
C SER A 24 10.00 18.57 7.59
N PRO A 25 10.09 19.90 7.72
CA PRO A 25 11.05 20.70 6.96
C PRO A 25 12.50 20.33 7.28
N SER A 26 13.34 20.36 6.25
CA SER A 26 14.79 20.32 6.40
C SER A 26 15.35 21.72 6.64
N THR A 27 16.67 21.85 6.75
CA THR A 27 17.36 23.15 6.82
C THR A 27 17.09 24.05 5.62
N SER A 28 16.65 23.49 4.49
CA SER A 28 16.21 24.26 3.31
C SER A 28 14.80 24.83 3.42
N GLY A 29 14.07 24.57 4.53
CA GLY A 29 12.67 24.95 4.72
C GLY A 29 11.67 24.07 3.96
N LYS A 30 12.13 23.15 3.10
CA LYS A 30 11.28 22.20 2.38
C LYS A 30 11.25 20.84 3.06
N SER A 31 10.09 20.19 3.02
CA SER A 31 9.89 18.79 3.43
C SER A 31 9.81 17.87 2.21
N LEU A 32 9.96 16.56 2.40
CA LEU A 32 9.83 15.60 1.30
C LEU A 32 8.45 15.67 0.65
N ASN A 33 7.39 15.78 1.47
CA ASN A 33 6.02 15.92 0.96
C ASN A 33 5.77 17.23 0.19
N SER A 34 6.55 18.28 0.45
CA SER A 34 6.42 19.55 -0.30
C SER A 34 7.04 19.52 -1.71
N ILE A 35 7.91 18.55 -1.98
CA ILE A 35 8.61 18.43 -3.28
C ILE A 35 8.13 17.22 -4.11
N GLN A 36 7.41 16.29 -3.49
CA GLN A 36 6.83 15.14 -4.17
C GLN A 36 5.52 15.50 -4.86
N PHE A 37 5.30 14.95 -6.05
CA PHE A 37 3.97 14.93 -6.65
C PHE A 37 3.08 13.92 -5.92
N ASN A 38 1.86 14.32 -5.58
CA ASN A 38 0.89 13.42 -4.96
C ASN A 38 0.38 12.33 -5.92
N GLY A 39 0.46 12.57 -7.23
CA GLY A 39 -0.04 11.70 -8.31
C GLY A 39 -1.56 11.78 -8.55
N GLY A 40 -2.32 12.39 -7.63
CA GLY A 40 -3.78 12.50 -7.72
C GLY A 40 -4.52 11.26 -7.21
N LEU A 41 -5.84 11.27 -7.37
CA LEU A 41 -6.72 10.15 -6.98
C LEU A 41 -6.89 9.21 -8.17
N VAL A 42 -6.45 7.96 -8.02
CA VAL A 42 -6.62 6.89 -9.02
C VAL A 42 -7.75 5.94 -8.64
N GLN A 43 -8.15 5.94 -7.38
CA GLN A 43 -9.10 4.98 -6.83
C GLN A 43 -10.54 5.36 -7.15
N GLU A 44 -11.40 4.37 -7.34
CA GLU A 44 -12.85 4.56 -7.41
C GLU A 44 -13.36 5.15 -6.09
N ASP A 45 -14.49 5.86 -6.18
CA ASP A 45 -15.12 6.43 -5.01
C ASP A 45 -15.65 5.31 -4.09
N LEU A 46 -15.53 5.54 -2.78
CA LEU A 46 -15.91 4.55 -1.77
C LEU A 46 -17.40 4.17 -1.87
N PHE A 47 -18.26 5.08 -2.32
CA PHE A 47 -19.69 4.78 -2.43
C PHE A 47 -19.95 3.76 -3.55
N SER A 48 -19.34 3.93 -4.71
CA SER A 48 -19.42 2.97 -5.82
C SER A 48 -18.90 1.59 -5.41
N ILE A 49 -17.74 1.52 -4.74
CA ILE A 49 -17.18 0.26 -4.22
C ILE A 49 -18.18 -0.43 -3.27
N MET A 50 -18.78 0.34 -2.36
CA MET A 50 -19.77 -0.19 -1.41
C MET A 50 -21.06 -0.66 -2.08
N VAL A 51 -21.49 -0.02 -3.17
CA VAL A 51 -22.66 -0.44 -3.95
C VAL A 51 -22.38 -1.75 -4.69
N HIS A 52 -21.21 -1.89 -5.33
CA HIS A 52 -20.80 -3.15 -5.97
C HIS A 52 -20.75 -4.29 -4.95
N PHE A 53 -20.04 -4.07 -3.83
CA PHE A 53 -19.92 -5.05 -2.76
C PHE A 53 -21.29 -5.56 -2.27
N ARG A 54 -22.26 -4.66 -2.10
CA ARG A 54 -23.63 -5.01 -1.63
C ARG A 54 -24.50 -5.69 -2.67
N LYS A 55 -24.14 -5.63 -3.95
CA LYS A 55 -24.91 -6.25 -5.03
C LYS A 55 -24.75 -7.78 -5.03
N HIS A 56 -23.61 -8.29 -4.56
CA HIS A 56 -23.29 -9.71 -4.61
C HIS A 56 -24.07 -10.53 -3.60
N LYS A 57 -24.56 -11.70 -4.03
CA LYS A 57 -25.16 -12.71 -3.14
C LYS A 57 -24.15 -13.31 -2.17
N TYR A 58 -22.91 -13.55 -2.62
CA TYR A 58 -21.79 -14.02 -1.81
C TYR A 58 -20.65 -13.02 -1.91
N ALA A 59 -20.13 -12.55 -0.77
CA ALA A 59 -19.13 -11.49 -0.74
C ALA A 59 -17.96 -11.86 0.18
N PHE A 60 -16.78 -11.31 -0.12
CA PHE A 60 -15.57 -11.48 0.66
C PHE A 60 -14.78 -10.17 0.73
N THR A 61 -13.89 -10.11 1.72
CA THR A 61 -12.99 -8.98 1.92
C THR A 61 -11.57 -9.51 2.04
N THR A 62 -10.60 -8.84 1.42
CA THR A 62 -9.18 -9.19 1.56
C THR A 62 -8.36 -8.01 2.03
N ASP A 63 -7.29 -8.28 2.78
CA ASP A 63 -6.27 -7.30 3.19
C ASP A 63 -4.93 -7.62 2.49
N ILE A 64 -4.43 -6.68 1.68
CA ILE A 64 -3.12 -6.76 1.02
C ILE A 64 -2.04 -6.38 2.01
N LYS A 65 -1.56 -7.39 2.71
CA LYS A 65 -0.63 -7.24 3.83
C LYS A 65 0.64 -6.50 3.42
N LYS A 66 0.88 -5.34 4.05
CA LYS A 66 2.07 -4.49 3.83
C LYS A 66 2.24 -4.03 2.37
N MET A 67 1.14 -3.76 1.66
CA MET A 67 1.14 -3.32 0.25
C MET A 67 2.27 -2.34 -0.12
N PHE A 68 2.46 -1.23 0.61
CA PHE A 68 3.51 -0.26 0.31
C PHE A 68 4.93 -0.86 0.29
N ARG A 69 5.20 -1.85 1.15
CA ARG A 69 6.52 -2.49 1.25
C ARG A 69 6.81 -3.48 0.13
N MET A 70 5.83 -3.77 -0.73
CA MET A 70 6.03 -4.60 -1.92
C MET A 70 6.45 -3.77 -3.14
N ILE A 71 6.52 -2.44 -3.01
CA ILE A 71 6.80 -1.54 -4.12
C ILE A 71 8.17 -0.93 -3.92
N ASN A 72 9.12 -1.32 -4.77
CA ASN A 72 10.47 -0.78 -4.74
C ASN A 72 10.49 0.68 -5.22
N ILE A 73 11.32 1.49 -4.58
CA ILE A 73 11.61 2.86 -4.98
C ILE A 73 12.82 2.83 -5.90
N HIS A 74 12.83 3.69 -6.91
CA HIS A 74 13.96 3.80 -7.83
C HIS A 74 15.25 4.11 -7.03
N PRO A 75 16.39 3.44 -7.32
CA PRO A 75 17.62 3.62 -6.55
C PRO A 75 18.05 5.07 -6.35
N GLU A 76 17.91 5.92 -7.37
CA GLU A 76 18.25 7.34 -7.30
C GLU A 76 17.38 8.14 -6.30
N GLN A 77 16.17 7.66 -6.01
CA GLN A 77 15.25 8.32 -5.07
C GLN A 77 15.35 7.78 -3.65
N MET A 78 16.04 6.65 -3.41
CA MET A 78 16.15 6.06 -2.07
C MET A 78 16.81 7.00 -1.05
N CYS A 79 17.75 7.83 -1.51
CA CYS A 79 18.44 8.81 -0.67
C CYS A 79 17.48 9.84 -0.04
N LEU A 80 16.34 10.13 -0.67
CA LEU A 80 15.32 11.03 -0.16
C LEU A 80 14.55 10.43 1.03
N GLN A 81 14.54 9.09 1.16
CA GLN A 81 13.90 8.35 2.24
C GLN A 81 14.88 7.95 3.36
N ARG A 82 16.03 8.63 3.45
CA ARG A 82 17.07 8.35 4.45
C ARG A 82 16.58 8.59 5.89
N ILE A 83 16.91 7.70 6.80
CA ILE A 83 16.59 7.78 8.23
C ILE A 83 17.86 7.63 9.09
N LEU A 84 17.82 8.20 10.29
CA LEU A 84 18.87 8.06 11.30
C LEU A 84 18.39 7.12 12.40
N TRP A 85 19.15 6.07 12.68
CA TRP A 85 18.82 5.08 13.70
C TRP A 85 19.89 5.06 14.78
N LYS A 86 19.46 5.05 16.05
CA LYS A 86 20.35 4.97 17.20
C LYS A 86 19.82 3.89 18.15
N LYS A 87 20.57 2.80 18.30
CA LYS A 87 20.16 1.64 19.10
C LYS A 87 20.22 1.92 20.61
N GLY A 88 21.18 2.73 21.06
CA GLY A 88 21.34 3.11 22.45
C GLY A 88 22.05 4.46 22.60
N ILE A 89 21.95 5.11 23.76
CA ILE A 89 22.46 6.48 23.99
C ILE A 89 23.95 6.61 23.67
N ARG A 90 24.73 5.58 23.99
CA ARG A 90 26.19 5.53 23.79
C ARG A 90 26.63 4.94 22.45
N GLU A 91 25.71 4.37 21.68
CA GLU A 91 26.02 3.78 20.38
C GLU A 91 26.07 4.85 19.28
N PRO A 92 26.92 4.67 18.24
CA PRO A 92 26.96 5.59 17.12
C PRO A 92 25.62 5.61 16.35
N ILE A 93 25.30 6.77 15.78
CA ILE A 93 24.15 6.92 14.90
C ILE A 93 24.45 6.20 13.58
N LYS A 94 23.51 5.38 13.12
CA LYS A 94 23.54 4.73 11.82
C LYS A 94 22.59 5.42 10.87
N THR A 95 22.88 5.34 9.59
CA THR A 95 22.05 5.88 8.52
C THR A 95 21.53 4.72 7.68
N TYR A 96 20.23 4.74 7.37
CA TYR A 96 19.58 3.76 6.52
C TYR A 96 18.77 4.47 5.44
N GLU A 97 18.63 3.82 4.28
CA GLU A 97 17.77 4.29 3.20
C GLU A 97 16.66 3.28 2.99
N LEU A 98 15.42 3.75 2.96
CA LEU A 98 14.27 2.88 2.76
C LEU A 98 14.13 2.60 1.27
N THR A 99 14.12 1.31 0.93
CA THR A 99 14.15 0.82 -0.46
C THR A 99 12.77 0.69 -1.10
N THR A 100 11.71 0.80 -0.30
CA THR A 100 10.33 0.62 -0.72
C THR A 100 9.49 1.85 -0.42
N VAL A 101 8.29 1.93 -1.00
CA VAL A 101 7.34 3.01 -0.72
C VAL A 101 7.06 3.04 0.78
N THR A 102 7.29 4.21 1.38
CA THR A 102 7.12 4.41 2.82
C THR A 102 5.85 5.19 3.12
N TYR A 103 5.04 4.68 4.06
CA TYR A 103 3.86 5.38 4.57
C TYR A 103 4.23 6.72 5.19
N GLY A 104 3.31 7.70 5.10
CA GLY A 104 3.54 9.08 5.53
C GLY A 104 4.13 9.98 4.43
N THR A 105 4.55 9.41 3.29
CA THR A 105 4.84 10.18 2.07
C THR A 105 3.55 10.51 1.31
N VAL A 106 3.49 11.68 0.68
CA VAL A 106 2.28 12.18 0.00
C VAL A 106 1.93 11.36 -1.24
N SER A 107 2.92 10.77 -1.89
CA SER A 107 2.76 9.96 -3.10
C SER A 107 2.44 8.49 -2.81
N ALA A 108 2.60 8.01 -1.57
CA ALA A 108 2.46 6.59 -1.24
C ALA A 108 1.09 6.00 -1.64
N PRO A 109 -0.06 6.66 -1.38
CA PRO A 109 -1.36 6.13 -1.78
C PRO A 109 -1.47 5.96 -3.29
N TYR A 110 -1.10 6.99 -4.06
CA TYR A 110 -1.11 6.95 -5.51
C TYR A 110 -0.22 5.83 -6.05
N LEU A 111 1.03 5.75 -5.58
CA LEU A 111 1.98 4.74 -6.04
C LEU A 111 1.44 3.33 -5.79
N ALA A 112 0.83 3.09 -4.63
CA ALA A 112 0.29 1.77 -4.32
C ALA A 112 -0.91 1.39 -5.19
N THR A 113 -1.91 2.27 -5.28
CA THR A 113 -3.10 2.01 -6.09
C THR A 113 -2.76 1.91 -7.58
N ARG A 114 -1.88 2.79 -8.09
CA ARG A 114 -1.48 2.78 -9.50
C ARG A 114 -0.70 1.52 -9.87
N THR A 115 0.14 0.99 -8.97
CA THR A 115 0.84 -0.28 -9.16
C THR A 115 -0.14 -1.46 -9.20
N LEU A 116 -1.10 -1.53 -8.28
CA LEU A 116 -2.14 -2.58 -8.32
C LEU A 116 -2.96 -2.52 -9.61
N LYS A 117 -3.35 -1.32 -10.05
CA LYS A 117 -4.05 -1.16 -11.33
C LYS A 117 -3.19 -1.58 -12.51
N GLN A 118 -1.88 -1.26 -12.51
CA GLN A 118 -0.98 -1.68 -13.57
C GLN A 118 -0.89 -3.21 -13.64
N LEU A 119 -0.69 -3.87 -12.49
CA LEU A 119 -0.65 -5.32 -12.41
C LEU A 119 -1.92 -5.96 -12.98
N ALA A 120 -3.09 -5.45 -12.58
CA ALA A 120 -4.37 -5.94 -13.09
C ALA A 120 -4.50 -5.75 -14.61
N MET A 121 -4.01 -4.63 -15.16
CA MET A 121 -4.00 -4.40 -16.61
C MET A 121 -3.06 -5.35 -17.35
N ASP A 122 -1.85 -5.55 -16.82
CA ASP A 122 -0.81 -6.39 -17.44
C ASP A 122 -1.22 -7.86 -17.43
N GLU A 123 -1.91 -8.30 -16.36
CA GLU A 123 -2.29 -9.69 -16.14
C GLU A 123 -3.76 -10.00 -16.49
N ALA A 124 -4.47 -9.05 -17.11
CA ALA A 124 -5.90 -9.16 -17.41
C ALA A 124 -6.27 -10.39 -18.25
N ASN A 125 -5.39 -10.79 -19.17
CA ASN A 125 -5.61 -11.97 -20.01
C ASN A 125 -5.42 -13.29 -19.24
N ASN A 126 -4.56 -13.29 -18.21
CA ASN A 126 -4.25 -14.47 -17.41
C ASN A 126 -5.27 -14.66 -16.28
N PHE A 127 -5.80 -13.56 -15.73
CA PHE A 127 -6.74 -13.57 -14.59
C PHE A 127 -7.99 -12.73 -14.89
N PRO A 128 -8.87 -13.20 -15.79
CA PRO A 128 -10.01 -12.42 -16.29
C PRO A 128 -11.08 -12.11 -15.24
N LEU A 129 -11.14 -12.84 -14.12
CA LEU A 129 -12.06 -12.54 -13.02
C LEU A 129 -11.43 -11.57 -12.02
N ALA A 130 -10.16 -11.75 -11.68
CA ALA A 130 -9.48 -10.93 -10.68
C ALA A 130 -9.15 -9.52 -11.17
N ALA A 131 -8.67 -9.38 -12.41
CA ALA A 131 -8.21 -8.10 -12.92
C ALA A 131 -9.30 -7.01 -12.92
N PRO A 132 -10.54 -7.24 -13.42
CA PRO A 132 -11.60 -6.25 -13.33
C PRO A 132 -11.92 -5.83 -11.89
N MET A 133 -11.96 -6.79 -10.97
CA MET A 133 -12.28 -6.53 -9.55
C MET A 133 -11.19 -5.70 -8.86
N VAL A 134 -9.91 -5.92 -9.17
CA VAL A 134 -8.83 -5.06 -8.64
C VAL A 134 -8.94 -3.63 -9.17
N ILE A 135 -9.43 -3.45 -10.40
CA ILE A 135 -9.60 -2.13 -11.01
C ILE A 135 -10.78 -1.38 -10.38
N SER A 136 -11.91 -2.05 -10.15
CA SER A 136 -13.16 -1.42 -9.70
C SER A 136 -13.40 -1.44 -8.19
N ASP A 137 -12.95 -2.49 -7.50
CA ASP A 137 -13.42 -2.81 -6.14
C ASP A 137 -12.28 -2.74 -5.09
N CYS A 138 -11.10 -2.30 -5.51
CA CYS A 138 -9.97 -2.07 -4.61
C CYS A 138 -10.09 -0.72 -3.88
N TYR A 139 -10.11 -0.78 -2.54
CA TYR A 139 -10.04 0.36 -1.65
C TYR A 139 -8.73 0.33 -0.84
N MET A 140 -7.75 1.15 -1.21
CA MET A 140 -6.41 1.14 -0.61
C MET A 140 -5.78 -0.26 -0.54
N ASP A 141 -5.64 -0.83 0.65
CA ASP A 141 -5.13 -2.18 0.92
C ASP A 141 -6.24 -3.24 0.97
N ASN A 142 -7.50 -2.87 0.76
CA ASN A 142 -8.64 -3.78 0.80
C ASN A 142 -9.21 -4.05 -0.60
N ILE A 143 -9.75 -5.25 -0.79
CA ILE A 143 -10.62 -5.56 -1.93
C ILE A 143 -11.94 -6.04 -1.36
N LEU A 144 -13.03 -5.43 -1.81
CA LEU A 144 -14.40 -5.67 -1.35
C LEU A 144 -15.23 -6.17 -2.54
N SER A 145 -15.30 -7.48 -2.72
CA SER A 145 -15.82 -8.08 -3.95
C SER A 145 -16.72 -9.28 -3.64
N GLY A 146 -17.41 -9.80 -4.66
CA GLY A 146 -18.20 -11.02 -4.53
C GLY A 146 -18.66 -11.57 -5.87
N SER A 147 -19.56 -12.56 -5.81
CA SER A 147 -20.30 -13.06 -6.96
C SER A 147 -21.67 -13.64 -6.55
N GLU A 148 -22.44 -14.11 -7.54
CA GLU A 148 -23.76 -14.75 -7.39
C GLU A 148 -23.68 -16.24 -7.04
N SER A 149 -22.53 -16.87 -7.22
CA SER A 149 -22.26 -18.27 -6.87
C SER A 149 -21.05 -18.39 -5.95
N ILE A 150 -21.03 -19.42 -5.10
CA ILE A 150 -19.90 -19.67 -4.20
C ILE A 150 -18.67 -20.17 -4.96
N GLU A 151 -18.90 -20.92 -6.04
CA GLU A 151 -17.87 -21.44 -6.93
C GLU A 151 -17.09 -20.31 -7.60
N GLU A 152 -17.77 -19.28 -8.11
CA GLU A 152 -17.11 -18.10 -8.68
C GLU A 152 -16.35 -17.29 -7.64
N VAL A 153 -16.84 -17.18 -6.41
CA VAL A 153 -16.11 -16.50 -5.33
C VAL A 153 -14.81 -17.23 -5.00
N ILE A 154 -14.83 -18.56 -4.96
CA ILE A 154 -13.64 -19.37 -4.72
C ILE A 154 -12.63 -19.20 -5.87
N GLU A 155 -13.10 -19.25 -7.12
CA GLU A 155 -12.24 -19.05 -8.28
C GLU A 155 -11.66 -17.64 -8.33
N LEU A 156 -12.47 -16.61 -8.04
CA LEU A 156 -12.02 -15.22 -7.95
C LEU A 156 -10.94 -15.05 -6.86
N GLN A 157 -11.15 -15.66 -5.69
CA GLN A 157 -10.12 -15.67 -4.62
C GLN A 157 -8.83 -16.31 -5.12
N HIS A 158 -8.91 -17.46 -5.81
CA HIS A 158 -7.75 -18.14 -6.35
C HIS A 158 -7.00 -17.28 -7.37
N GLN A 159 -7.71 -16.69 -8.33
CA GLN A 159 -7.11 -15.79 -9.32
C GLN A 159 -6.47 -14.55 -8.68
N LEU A 160 -7.08 -13.96 -7.65
CA LEU A 160 -6.49 -12.84 -6.92
C LEU A 160 -5.16 -13.22 -6.26
N ILE A 161 -5.09 -14.39 -5.63
CA ILE A 161 -3.88 -14.89 -4.98
C ILE A 161 -2.78 -15.13 -6.02
N GLU A 162 -3.09 -15.81 -7.12
CA GLU A 162 -2.10 -16.12 -8.16
C GLU A 162 -1.62 -14.86 -8.89
N MET A 163 -2.52 -13.92 -9.22
CA MET A 163 -2.15 -12.65 -9.84
C MET A 163 -1.19 -11.84 -8.97
N PHE A 164 -1.43 -11.73 -7.65
CA PHE A 164 -0.51 -11.01 -6.77
C PHE A 164 0.84 -11.70 -6.56
N LYS A 165 0.92 -13.02 -6.80
CA LYS A 165 2.21 -13.73 -6.78
C LYS A 165 3.09 -13.37 -7.97
N THR A 166 2.53 -13.02 -9.14
CA THR A 166 3.35 -12.67 -10.32
C THR A 166 4.19 -11.41 -10.06
N ALA A 167 3.66 -10.47 -9.27
CA ALA A 167 4.33 -9.24 -8.87
C ALA A 167 5.40 -9.39 -7.77
N SER A 168 5.56 -10.57 -7.17
CA SER A 168 6.43 -10.80 -6.00
C SER A 168 7.83 -11.34 -6.35
N SER A 169 8.29 -11.13 -7.58
CA SER A 169 9.57 -11.65 -8.11
C SER A 169 10.77 -10.73 -7.88
#